data_AF-T0TFH1-F1
#
_entry.id   AF-T0TFH1-F1
#
_cell.length_a   1.000
_cell.length_b   1.000
_cell.length_c   1.000
_cell.angle_alpha   90.00
_cell.angle_beta   90.00
_cell.angle_gamma   90.00
#
_symmetry.space_group_name_H-M   'P 1'
#
loop_
_entity.id
_entity.type
_entity.pdbx_description
1 polymer ?
#
loop_
_entity_poly.entity_id
_entity_poly.type
_entity_poly.pdbx_seq_one_letter_code
_entity_poly.pdbx_strand_id
1 'polypeptide(L)'
;MVEFWSNNDRGYRIRLWIDQIGQNIQNNTSDVRIRLALLNQGWTFASYQCSGYVDGFGQRIDYSGSPAMFNRNSEIQLIDRTITVRHADDGSGAFGVHAHFNGSGGYSPGNLDIGNQGITLTTIPRGSSVSVSEGFIGNQVDITIDRKIAGATHTLRYAWGNKQGKIADNVGTSLKWTIPADFANDIPDATTGRGTIYVDTYVDGKLIQTQSTALTARIVTNNAKPSFTGFTLTDANATTQRIIPEPTHFVSIMSLVKVAFNGAQAKNGATIAGYYAEIVGGQQFCFNERRGIP
;
A
#
# COMPACT_ATOMS: atom_id res chain seq x y z
N MET A 1 19.18 27.27 -0.02
CA MET A 1 20.12 27.65 1.07
C MET A 1 19.48 28.74 1.89
N VAL A 2 19.41 28.56 3.21
CA VAL A 2 19.09 29.62 4.18
C VAL A 2 20.22 29.73 5.19
N GLU A 3 20.39 30.93 5.76
CA GLU A 3 21.47 31.26 6.68
C GLU A 3 20.93 32.00 7.90
N PHE A 4 21.38 31.60 9.10
CA PHE A 4 21.00 32.22 10.36
C PHE A 4 22.22 32.51 11.22
N TRP A 5 22.13 33.56 12.03
CA TRP A 5 23.23 34.07 12.84
C TRP A 5 22.80 34.25 14.29
N SER A 6 23.71 33.94 15.22
CA SER A 6 23.47 34.16 16.65
C SER A 6 23.64 35.62 17.07
N ASN A 7 23.33 35.87 18.34
CA ASN A 7 23.91 37.01 19.07
C ASN A 7 25.45 37.06 18.93
N ASN A 8 26.03 38.23 19.18
CA ASN A 8 27.47 38.41 19.30
C ASN A 8 27.87 38.34 20.76
N ASP A 9 28.89 37.55 21.07
CA ASP A 9 29.57 37.59 22.37
C ASP A 9 31.08 37.78 22.14
N ARG A 10 31.61 38.93 22.59
CA ARG A 10 33.04 39.29 22.45
C ARG A 10 33.60 39.13 21.03
N GLY A 11 32.78 39.34 19.99
CA GLY A 11 33.19 39.17 18.60
C GLY A 11 33.12 37.73 18.07
N TYR A 12 32.55 36.79 18.85
CA TYR A 12 32.20 35.44 18.38
C TYR A 12 30.74 35.38 17.95
N ARG A 13 30.47 34.53 16.95
CA ARG A 13 29.13 34.18 16.49
C ARG A 13 29.10 32.75 15.99
N ILE A 14 27.96 32.09 16.11
CA ILE A 14 27.68 30.90 15.30
C ILE A 14 26.86 31.27 14.07
N ARG A 15 27.13 30.54 13.00
CA ARG A 15 26.42 30.60 11.72
C ARG A 15 25.88 29.23 11.38
N LEU A 16 24.59 29.19 11.07
CA LEU A 16 23.89 27.98 10.64
C LEU A 16 23.49 28.12 9.17
N TRP A 17 23.91 27.17 8.33
CA TRP A 17 23.38 27.00 6.98
C TRP A 17 22.56 25.74 6.89
N ILE A 18 21.47 25.84 6.14
CA ILE A 18 20.61 24.71 5.84
C ILE A 18 20.33 24.68 4.34
N ASP A 19 20.60 23.53 3.75
CA ASP A 19 20.43 23.25 2.34
C ASP A 19 19.58 22.01 2.13
N GLN A 20 18.46 22.16 1.43
CA GLN A 20 17.79 21.01 0.83
C GLN A 20 18.63 20.57 -0.38
N ILE A 21 19.25 19.39 -0.29
CA ILE A 21 20.14 18.87 -1.33
C ILE A 21 19.50 17.76 -2.18
N GLY A 22 18.36 17.23 -1.74
CA GLY A 22 17.63 16.18 -2.46
C GLY A 22 16.19 16.01 -1.99
N GLN A 23 15.38 15.37 -2.83
CA GLN A 23 14.01 14.96 -2.53
C GLN A 23 13.76 13.52 -2.96
N ASN A 24 13.00 12.78 -2.15
CA ASN A 24 12.43 11.50 -2.52
C ASN A 24 10.90 11.60 -2.48
N ILE A 25 10.31 11.72 -3.67
CA ILE A 25 8.87 11.93 -3.83
C ILE A 25 8.07 10.71 -3.32
N GLN A 26 8.56 9.50 -3.63
CA GLN A 26 7.91 8.26 -3.26
C GLN A 26 7.82 8.09 -1.74
N ASN A 27 8.92 8.38 -1.03
CA ASN A 27 9.01 8.24 0.42
C ASN A 27 8.56 9.48 1.19
N ASN A 28 8.21 10.56 0.50
CA ASN A 28 7.83 11.85 1.09
C ASN A 28 8.92 12.43 2.00
N THR A 29 10.19 12.37 1.55
CA THR A 29 11.34 12.84 2.32
C THR A 29 12.22 13.81 1.54
N SER A 30 13.03 14.59 2.27
CA SER A 30 14.10 15.42 1.72
C SER A 30 15.39 15.19 2.47
N ASP A 31 16.50 15.27 1.75
CA ASP A 31 17.82 15.28 2.35
C ASP A 31 18.24 16.73 2.58
N VAL A 32 18.57 17.02 3.82
CA VAL A 32 18.91 18.37 4.30
C VAL A 32 20.31 18.34 4.86
N ARG A 33 21.21 19.14 4.26
CA ARG A 33 22.55 19.38 4.79
C ARG A 33 22.51 20.54 5.76
N ILE A 34 22.98 20.28 6.98
CA ILE A 34 23.02 21.19 8.11
C ILE A 34 24.48 21.46 8.43
N ARG A 35 24.86 22.74 8.41
CA ARG A 35 26.22 23.20 8.70
C ARG A 35 26.18 24.24 9.80
N LEU A 36 26.87 23.98 10.91
CA LEU A 36 27.08 24.96 11.98
C LEU A 36 28.56 25.31 12.05
N ALA A 37 28.89 26.59 11.97
CA ALA A 37 30.26 27.08 12.13
C ALA A 37 30.35 28.11 13.25
N LEU A 38 31.51 28.17 13.89
CA LEU A 38 31.91 29.20 14.84
C LEU A 38 32.83 30.19 14.14
N LEU A 39 32.53 31.47 14.30
CA LEU A 39 33.29 32.57 13.73
C LEU A 39 33.81 33.47 14.83
N ASN A 40 34.99 34.05 14.61
CA ASN A 40 35.55 35.10 15.46
C ASN A 40 35.93 36.31 14.63
N GLN A 41 35.91 37.48 15.25
CA GLN A 41 36.38 38.73 14.63
C GLN A 41 37.72 39.14 15.25
N GLY A 42 37.71 39.58 16.51
CA GLY A 42 38.91 40.11 17.19
C GLY A 42 39.60 39.15 18.16
N TRP A 43 38.85 38.33 18.88
CA TRP A 43 39.36 37.45 19.94
C TRP A 43 39.67 36.05 19.43
N THR A 44 40.71 35.42 19.96
CA THR A 44 41.17 34.06 19.61
C THR A 44 41.19 33.18 20.85
N PHE A 45 40.89 31.89 20.72
CA PHE A 45 40.99 30.94 21.82
C PHE A 45 41.35 29.54 21.31
N ALA A 46 41.93 28.72 22.18
CA ALA A 46 42.20 27.31 21.95
C ALA A 46 42.26 26.58 23.30
N SER A 47 42.12 25.25 23.29
CA SER A 47 42.18 24.40 24.49
C SER A 47 41.03 24.60 25.49
N TYR A 48 39.88 25.10 25.03
CA TYR A 48 38.65 25.17 25.82
C TYR A 48 37.67 24.12 25.32
N GLN A 49 37.14 23.31 26.24
CA GLN A 49 36.03 22.43 25.92
C GLN A 49 34.77 23.27 25.65
N CYS A 50 34.11 22.97 24.55
CA CYS A 50 32.90 23.62 24.10
C CYS A 50 31.85 22.56 23.76
N SER A 51 30.59 22.96 23.85
CA SER A 51 29.45 22.14 23.42
C SER A 51 28.49 23.00 22.60
N GLY A 52 27.70 22.35 21.78
CA GLY A 52 26.66 23.01 21.01
C GLY A 52 25.72 22.00 20.40
N TYR A 53 24.69 22.48 19.73
CA TYR A 53 23.79 21.62 18.98
C TYR A 53 23.05 22.41 17.91
N VAL A 54 22.55 21.68 16.92
CA VAL A 54 21.44 22.12 16.07
C VAL A 54 20.26 21.22 16.37
N ASP A 55 19.10 21.81 16.63
CA ASP A 55 17.85 21.09 16.86
C ASP A 55 16.79 21.62 15.89
N GLY A 56 16.30 20.73 15.05
CA GLY A 56 15.34 21.03 14.00
C GLY A 56 14.97 19.77 13.23
N PHE A 57 13.88 19.84 12.47
CA PHE A 57 13.39 18.68 11.70
C PHE A 57 13.06 17.45 12.58
N GLY A 58 12.74 17.66 13.86
CA GLY A 58 12.48 16.61 14.84
C GLY A 58 13.73 15.83 15.27
N GLN A 59 14.93 16.33 14.97
CA GLN A 59 16.21 15.70 15.28
C GLN A 59 17.16 16.71 15.91
N ARG A 60 17.98 16.22 16.84
CA ARG A 60 19.05 17.00 17.47
C ARG A 60 20.41 16.45 17.07
N ILE A 61 21.30 17.36 16.65
CA ILE A 61 22.67 17.07 16.24
C ILE A 61 23.59 17.80 17.20
N ASP A 62 24.17 17.06 18.14
CA ASP A 62 25.07 17.62 19.14
C ASP A 62 26.51 17.80 18.60
N TYR A 63 27.17 18.82 19.13
CA TYR A 63 28.60 19.08 18.99
C TYR A 63 29.24 19.05 20.39
N SER A 64 30.40 18.42 20.49
CA SER A 64 31.27 18.49 21.65
C SER A 64 32.71 18.44 21.17
N GLY A 65 33.53 19.39 21.62
CA GLY A 65 34.91 19.47 21.17
C GLY A 65 35.65 20.68 21.72
N SER A 66 36.93 20.78 21.37
CA SER A 66 37.79 21.91 21.76
C SER A 66 38.24 22.67 20.50
N PRO A 67 37.41 23.55 19.92
CA PRO A 67 37.77 24.29 18.71
C PRO A 67 38.94 25.25 19.01
N ALA A 68 39.83 25.41 18.04
CA ALA A 68 41.06 26.20 18.17
C ALA A 68 41.13 27.31 17.12
N MET A 69 40.71 28.52 17.52
CA MET A 69 40.69 29.71 16.67
C MET A 69 41.96 30.53 16.87
N PHE A 70 43.02 30.21 16.12
CA PHE A 70 44.33 30.88 16.23
C PHE A 70 44.42 32.22 15.51
N ASN A 71 43.54 32.46 14.52
CA ASN A 71 43.56 33.66 13.69
C ASN A 71 42.35 34.52 13.97
N ARG A 72 42.50 35.84 13.80
CA ARG A 72 41.37 36.77 13.76
C ARG A 72 40.60 36.59 12.46
N ASN A 73 39.30 36.90 12.45
CA ASN A 73 38.42 36.77 11.29
C ASN A 73 38.45 35.35 10.67
N SER A 74 38.43 34.33 11.52
CA SER A 74 38.48 32.93 11.13
C SER A 74 37.14 32.23 11.38
N GLU A 75 36.97 31.09 10.73
CA GLU A 75 35.81 30.23 10.82
C GLU A 75 36.24 28.78 11.06
N ILE A 76 35.51 28.09 11.93
CA ILE A 76 35.66 26.64 12.16
C ILE A 76 34.31 25.98 11.97
N GLN A 77 34.25 24.98 11.10
CA GLN A 77 33.08 24.12 10.96
C GLN A 77 32.96 23.21 12.19
N LEU A 78 31.84 23.31 12.92
CA LEU A 78 31.55 22.48 14.09
C LEU A 78 30.74 21.25 13.71
N ILE A 79 29.68 21.44 12.91
CA ILE A 79 28.78 20.38 12.45
C ILE A 79 28.68 20.48 10.94
N ASP A 80 28.80 19.37 10.23
CA ASP A 80 28.42 19.22 8.82
C ASP A 80 27.80 17.84 8.63
N ARG A 81 26.48 17.80 8.55
CA ARG A 81 25.70 16.56 8.49
C ARG A 81 24.57 16.68 7.49
N THR A 82 24.33 15.59 6.77
CA THR A 82 23.11 15.42 5.99
C THR A 82 22.16 14.53 6.77
N ILE A 83 20.91 14.97 6.91
CA ILE A 83 19.83 14.19 7.51
C ILE A 83 18.69 14.01 6.51
N THR A 84 17.94 12.93 6.66
CA THR A 84 16.69 12.71 5.93
C THR A 84 15.51 13.13 6.78
N VAL A 85 14.64 13.97 6.22
CA VAL A 85 13.49 14.58 6.89
C VAL A 85 12.21 14.17 6.19
N ARG A 86 11.21 13.72 6.95
CA ARG A 86 9.88 13.40 6.44
C ARG A 86 8.99 14.65 6.43
N HIS A 87 8.26 14.86 5.33
CA HIS A 87 7.26 15.92 5.17
C HIS A 87 5.92 15.51 5.82
N ALA A 88 5.01 16.47 6.00
CA ALA A 88 3.62 16.17 6.33
C ALA A 88 2.97 15.31 5.24
N ASP A 89 1.85 14.65 5.54
CA ASP A 89 1.23 13.68 4.61
C ASP A 89 0.75 14.33 3.30
N ASP A 90 0.45 15.63 3.32
CA ASP A 90 0.14 16.46 2.15
C ASP A 90 1.38 16.93 1.37
N GLY A 91 2.58 16.56 1.82
CA GLY A 91 3.85 16.91 1.21
C GLY A 91 4.40 18.27 1.61
N SER A 92 3.75 18.99 2.52
CA SER A 92 4.28 20.25 3.05
C SER A 92 5.47 20.01 4.01
N GLY A 93 6.45 20.91 3.95
CA GLY A 93 7.72 20.77 4.67
C GLY A 93 8.06 21.98 5.52
N ALA A 94 7.19 22.37 6.45
CA ALA A 94 7.42 23.48 7.37
C ALA A 94 8.03 22.98 8.70
N PHE A 95 9.17 23.54 9.09
CA PHE A 95 9.91 23.14 10.28
C PHE A 95 10.41 24.34 11.09
N GLY A 96 10.63 24.13 12.38
CA GLY A 96 11.41 25.01 13.24
C GLY A 96 12.85 24.51 13.35
N VAL A 97 13.81 25.42 13.41
CA VAL A 97 15.21 25.10 13.68
C VAL A 97 15.81 26.14 14.62
N HIS A 98 16.63 25.67 15.55
CA HIS A 98 17.42 26.53 16.43
C HIS A 98 18.80 25.90 16.62
N ALA A 99 19.75 26.72 17.07
CA ALA A 99 21.09 26.26 17.36
C ALA A 99 21.64 26.98 18.57
N HIS A 100 22.50 26.29 19.29
CA HIS A 100 23.13 26.79 20.50
C HIS A 100 24.59 26.39 20.50
N PHE A 101 25.43 27.26 21.04
CA PHE A 101 26.82 26.98 21.34
C PHE A 101 27.18 27.60 22.68
N ASN A 102 27.91 26.83 23.48
CA ASN A 102 28.36 27.20 24.80
C ASN A 102 29.86 26.89 24.92
N GLY A 103 30.65 27.95 25.09
CA GLY A 103 32.04 27.84 25.50
C GLY A 103 32.19 27.96 27.02
N SER A 104 33.31 27.47 27.55
CA SER A 104 33.59 27.47 28.99
C SER A 104 33.88 28.85 29.59
N GLY A 105 33.70 29.95 28.84
CA GLY A 105 34.01 31.31 29.26
C GLY A 105 35.51 31.66 29.18
N GLY A 106 35.92 32.75 29.85
CA GLY A 106 37.28 33.29 29.74
C GLY A 106 37.55 33.87 28.35
N TYR A 107 38.49 33.28 27.62
CA TYR A 107 38.80 33.66 26.23
C TYR A 107 37.83 33.02 25.21
N SER A 108 37.14 31.94 25.58
CA SER A 108 36.06 31.35 24.77
C SER A 108 34.74 32.12 24.98
N PRO A 109 33.82 32.12 24.00
CA PRO A 109 32.52 32.76 24.17
C PRO A 109 31.69 32.04 25.26
N GLY A 110 30.71 32.75 25.83
CA GLY A 110 29.63 32.17 26.61
C GLY A 110 28.58 31.55 25.68
N ASN A 111 27.31 31.92 25.87
CA ASN A 111 26.20 31.40 25.07
C ASN A 111 26.05 32.18 23.75
N LEU A 112 25.99 31.43 22.66
CA LEU A 112 25.62 31.89 21.34
C LEU A 112 24.37 31.13 20.90
N ASP A 113 23.29 31.87 20.66
CA ASP A 113 21.96 31.34 20.42
C ASP A 113 21.42 31.84 19.08
N ILE A 114 20.97 30.90 18.25
CA ILE A 114 20.05 31.13 17.14
C ILE A 114 18.68 30.69 17.65
N GLY A 115 17.80 31.64 17.97
CA GLY A 115 16.43 31.35 18.40
C GLY A 115 15.62 30.63 17.31
N ASN A 116 14.45 30.09 17.65
CA ASN A 116 13.64 29.30 16.72
C ASN A 116 13.34 30.05 15.40
N GLN A 117 13.86 29.53 14.30
CA GLN A 117 13.65 30.03 12.94
C GLN A 117 12.72 29.10 12.17
N GLY A 118 11.78 29.68 11.42
CA GLY A 118 10.97 28.92 10.48
C GLY A 118 11.75 28.62 9.21
N ILE A 119 11.71 27.36 8.76
CA ILE A 119 12.22 26.94 7.45
C ILE A 119 11.15 26.17 6.70
N THR A 120 11.00 26.46 5.41
CA THR A 120 10.14 25.72 4.50
C THR A 120 11.02 25.00 3.49
N LEU A 121 10.94 23.67 3.45
CA LEU A 121 11.49 22.85 2.39
C LEU A 121 10.54 22.89 1.18
N THR A 122 11.09 22.62 -0.01
CA THR A 122 10.27 22.48 -1.22
C THR A 122 9.19 21.43 -1.01
N THR A 123 7.93 21.79 -1.22
CA THR A 123 6.78 20.87 -1.12
C THR A 123 6.98 19.68 -2.04
N ILE A 124 6.67 18.48 -1.54
CA ILE A 124 6.68 17.25 -2.34
C ILE A 124 5.27 17.03 -2.91
N PRO A 125 5.08 17.02 -4.24
CA PRO A 125 3.78 16.71 -4.81
C PRO A 125 3.33 15.30 -4.41
N ARG A 126 2.10 15.16 -3.91
CA ARG A 126 1.55 13.87 -3.48
C ARG A 126 0.73 13.22 -4.59
N GLY A 127 0.89 11.90 -4.72
CA GLY A 127 0.05 11.10 -5.59
C GLY A 127 -1.40 11.07 -5.10
N SER A 128 -2.29 10.83 -6.05
CA SER A 128 -3.70 10.64 -5.78
C SER A 128 -3.95 9.32 -5.06
N SER A 129 -5.01 9.27 -4.25
CA SER A 129 -5.48 8.03 -3.63
C SER A 129 -6.60 7.41 -4.45
N VAL A 130 -6.86 6.12 -4.23
CA VAL A 130 -7.86 5.35 -4.97
C VAL A 130 -8.78 4.59 -4.01
N SER A 131 -10.05 4.52 -4.37
CA SER A 131 -11.06 3.71 -3.70
C SER A 131 -11.85 2.93 -4.75
N VAL A 132 -12.25 1.72 -4.41
CA VAL A 132 -13.12 0.88 -5.23
C VAL A 132 -14.23 0.30 -4.36
N SER A 133 -15.46 0.28 -4.88
CA SER A 133 -16.57 -0.37 -4.18
C SER A 133 -16.37 -1.89 -4.16
N GLU A 134 -16.93 -2.55 -3.15
CA GLU A 134 -17.14 -4.00 -3.26
C GLU A 134 -18.01 -4.31 -4.49
N GLY A 135 -17.71 -5.42 -5.16
CA GLY A 135 -18.39 -5.79 -6.40
C GLY A 135 -18.57 -7.28 -6.58
N PHE A 136 -19.25 -7.63 -7.68
CA PHE A 136 -19.39 -9.01 -8.11
C PHE A 136 -18.45 -9.30 -9.28
N ILE A 137 -17.81 -10.48 -9.24
CA ILE A 137 -16.98 -10.98 -10.34
C ILE A 137 -17.83 -11.09 -11.60
N GLY A 138 -17.31 -10.59 -12.73
CA GLY A 138 -18.04 -10.48 -14.00
C GLY A 138 -18.88 -9.20 -14.15
N ASN A 139 -19.03 -8.40 -13.08
CA ASN A 139 -19.81 -7.16 -13.10
C ASN A 139 -18.90 -5.92 -13.01
N GLN A 140 -19.50 -4.77 -13.30
CA GLN A 140 -18.85 -3.47 -13.27
C GLN A 140 -18.78 -2.91 -11.84
N VAL A 141 -17.65 -2.30 -11.49
CA VAL A 141 -17.44 -1.53 -10.26
C VAL A 141 -16.96 -0.12 -10.57
N ASP A 142 -17.25 0.81 -9.68
CA ASP A 142 -16.75 2.18 -9.74
C ASP A 142 -15.42 2.29 -9.00
N ILE A 143 -14.37 2.67 -9.72
CA ILE A 143 -13.08 3.07 -9.16
C ILE A 143 -13.06 4.59 -9.13
N THR A 144 -12.85 5.16 -7.95
CA THR A 144 -12.75 6.61 -7.73
C THR A 144 -11.33 6.96 -7.32
N ILE A 145 -10.85 8.09 -7.84
CA ILE A 145 -9.52 8.63 -7.58
C ILE A 145 -9.71 10.02 -6.96
N ASP A 146 -9.22 10.18 -5.73
CA ASP A 146 -9.15 11.47 -5.05
C ASP A 146 -7.88 12.18 -5.54
N ARG A 147 -8.05 12.94 -6.62
CA ARG A 147 -6.98 13.65 -7.30
C ARG A 147 -6.39 14.73 -6.41
N LYS A 148 -5.11 14.61 -6.07
CA LYS A 148 -4.40 15.59 -5.22
C LYS A 148 -3.77 16.74 -5.99
N ILE A 149 -3.42 16.53 -7.25
CA ILE A 149 -2.74 17.55 -8.07
C ILE A 149 -3.59 17.84 -9.30
N ALA A 150 -3.91 19.12 -9.52
CA ALA A 150 -4.65 19.57 -10.69
C ALA A 150 -3.91 19.17 -11.97
N GLY A 151 -4.64 18.64 -12.96
CA GLY A 151 -4.07 18.18 -14.22
C GLY A 151 -3.34 16.83 -14.17
N ALA A 152 -3.17 16.20 -12.99
CA ALA A 152 -2.58 14.87 -12.91
C ALA A 152 -3.43 13.80 -13.61
N THR A 153 -2.74 12.89 -14.29
CA THR A 153 -3.32 11.71 -14.95
C THR A 153 -2.93 10.44 -14.21
N HIS A 154 -3.70 9.37 -14.41
CA HIS A 154 -3.51 8.14 -13.65
C HIS A 154 -3.54 6.90 -14.53
N THR A 155 -2.71 5.93 -14.18
CA THR A 155 -2.80 4.55 -14.66
C THR A 155 -3.36 3.69 -13.54
N LEU A 156 -4.44 2.96 -13.82
CA LEU A 156 -5.04 1.99 -12.91
C LEU A 156 -4.56 0.59 -13.26
N ARG A 157 -4.17 -0.20 -12.26
CA ARG A 157 -3.75 -1.59 -12.40
C ARG A 157 -4.39 -2.45 -11.31
N TYR A 158 -4.42 -3.77 -11.52
CA TYR A 158 -4.88 -4.72 -10.51
C TYR A 158 -3.83 -5.79 -10.24
N ALA A 159 -3.91 -6.38 -9.04
CA ALA A 159 -3.36 -7.69 -8.70
C ALA A 159 -4.46 -8.54 -8.05
N TRP A 160 -4.57 -9.80 -8.46
CA TRP A 160 -5.55 -10.77 -7.98
C TRP A 160 -4.93 -12.17 -8.00
N GLY A 161 -4.67 -12.76 -6.83
CA GLY A 161 -3.89 -13.99 -6.76
C GLY A 161 -2.55 -13.86 -7.51
N ASN A 162 -2.32 -14.73 -8.50
CA ASN A 162 -1.14 -14.68 -9.38
C ASN A 162 -1.36 -13.85 -10.65
N LYS A 163 -2.56 -13.27 -10.84
CA LYS A 163 -2.90 -12.43 -12.00
C LYS A 163 -2.60 -10.98 -11.69
N GLN A 164 -2.06 -10.27 -12.66
CA GLN A 164 -1.89 -8.82 -12.62
C GLN A 164 -2.16 -8.23 -14.00
N GLY A 165 -2.62 -6.99 -14.05
CA GLY A 165 -2.95 -6.35 -15.31
C GLY A 165 -3.17 -4.86 -15.21
N LYS A 166 -3.18 -4.20 -16.36
CA LYS A 166 -3.53 -2.79 -16.49
C LYS A 166 -5.02 -2.66 -16.79
N ILE A 167 -5.68 -1.77 -16.07
CA ILE A 167 -7.10 -1.47 -16.23
C ILE A 167 -7.27 -0.37 -17.29
N ALA A 168 -6.59 0.76 -17.10
CA ALA A 168 -6.67 1.90 -18.01
C ALA A 168 -5.51 2.87 -17.77
N ASP A 169 -5.23 3.71 -18.77
CA ASP A 169 -4.33 4.87 -18.68
C ASP A 169 -5.12 6.18 -18.78
N ASN A 170 -4.47 7.28 -18.42
CA ASN A 170 -5.01 8.64 -18.55
C ASN A 170 -6.37 8.84 -17.84
N VAL A 171 -6.59 8.13 -16.72
CA VAL A 171 -7.82 8.23 -15.95
C VAL A 171 -7.86 9.56 -15.20
N GLY A 172 -9.00 10.23 -15.27
CA GLY A 172 -9.21 11.52 -14.63
C GLY A 172 -9.37 11.41 -13.11
N THR A 173 -10.62 11.20 -12.69
CA THR A 173 -11.02 11.05 -11.27
C THR A 173 -11.83 9.79 -11.01
N SER A 174 -12.28 9.10 -12.05
CA SER A 174 -13.06 7.86 -11.90
C SER A 174 -13.03 7.02 -13.17
N LEU A 175 -13.23 5.72 -13.01
CA LEU A 175 -13.41 4.78 -14.10
C LEU A 175 -14.36 3.67 -13.65
N LYS A 176 -15.24 3.26 -14.56
CA LYS A 176 -15.99 2.02 -14.38
C LYS A 176 -15.22 0.84 -14.98
N TRP A 177 -14.96 -0.19 -14.18
CA TRP A 177 -14.19 -1.37 -14.60
C TRP A 177 -14.97 -2.65 -14.34
N THR A 178 -14.98 -3.56 -15.31
CA THR A 178 -15.57 -4.89 -15.14
C THR A 178 -14.55 -5.84 -14.53
N ILE A 179 -14.88 -6.42 -13.37
CA ILE A 179 -14.03 -7.42 -12.73
C ILE A 179 -14.00 -8.66 -13.63
N PRO A 180 -12.81 -9.13 -14.09
CA PRO A 180 -12.70 -10.27 -14.99
C PRO A 180 -13.37 -11.53 -14.42
N ALA A 181 -14.19 -12.20 -15.25
CA ALA A 181 -14.97 -13.35 -14.81
C ALA A 181 -14.11 -14.55 -14.37
N ASP A 182 -12.92 -14.68 -14.94
CA ASP A 182 -11.95 -15.74 -14.65
C ASP A 182 -11.28 -15.59 -13.28
N PHE A 183 -11.48 -14.48 -12.57
CA PHE A 183 -11.06 -14.33 -11.16
C PHE A 183 -11.77 -15.31 -10.25
N ALA A 184 -12.99 -15.74 -10.62
CA ALA A 184 -13.75 -16.73 -9.86
C ALA A 184 -13.01 -18.07 -9.77
N ASN A 185 -12.18 -18.42 -10.77
CA ASN A 185 -11.40 -19.66 -10.78
C ASN A 185 -10.32 -19.70 -9.68
N ASP A 186 -9.96 -18.55 -9.10
CA ASP A 186 -8.92 -18.47 -8.06
C ASP A 186 -9.49 -18.56 -6.63
N ILE A 187 -10.81 -18.71 -6.49
CA ILE A 187 -11.50 -18.89 -5.21
C ILE A 187 -12.44 -20.11 -5.24
N PRO A 188 -11.93 -21.31 -5.54
CA PRO A 188 -12.75 -22.51 -5.79
C PRO A 188 -13.62 -22.93 -4.59
N ASP A 189 -13.15 -22.65 -3.37
CA ASP A 189 -13.81 -23.05 -2.12
C ASP A 189 -14.40 -21.86 -1.34
N ALA A 190 -14.53 -20.69 -1.99
CA ALA A 190 -15.04 -19.48 -1.36
C ALA A 190 -15.95 -18.67 -2.30
N THR A 191 -16.83 -17.85 -1.71
CA THR A 191 -17.71 -16.93 -2.48
C THR A 191 -17.18 -15.50 -2.53
N THR A 192 -16.06 -15.22 -1.86
CA THR A 192 -15.43 -13.90 -1.78
C THR A 192 -13.93 -14.05 -1.97
N GLY A 193 -13.35 -13.19 -2.80
CA GLY A 193 -11.91 -13.08 -2.99
C GLY A 193 -11.42 -11.66 -2.76
N ARG A 194 -10.11 -11.55 -2.57
CA ARG A 194 -9.41 -10.27 -2.34
C ARG A 194 -8.39 -10.02 -3.44
N GLY A 195 -8.33 -8.78 -3.89
CA GLY A 195 -7.30 -8.27 -4.78
C GLY A 195 -6.82 -6.90 -4.32
N THR A 196 -5.98 -6.29 -5.14
CA THR A 196 -5.46 -4.94 -4.92
C THR A 196 -5.64 -4.13 -6.19
N ILE A 197 -6.15 -2.92 -6.08
CA ILE A 197 -6.13 -1.91 -7.14
C ILE A 197 -4.99 -0.94 -6.85
N TYR A 198 -4.18 -0.65 -7.86
CA TYR A 198 -3.12 0.34 -7.81
C TYR A 198 -3.52 1.57 -8.62
N VAL A 199 -3.11 2.74 -8.14
CA VAL A 199 -3.17 4.01 -8.87
C VAL A 199 -1.75 4.57 -8.97
N ASP A 200 -1.27 4.69 -10.20
CA ASP A 200 -0.01 5.34 -10.52
C ASP A 200 -0.34 6.77 -10.94
N THR A 201 0.17 7.77 -10.21
CA THR A 201 -0.09 9.19 -10.48
C THR A 201 1.03 9.80 -11.29
N TYR A 202 0.67 10.47 -12.38
CA TYR A 202 1.61 11.14 -13.28
C TYR A 202 1.38 12.65 -13.30
N VAL A 203 2.47 13.40 -13.27
CA VAL A 203 2.51 14.86 -13.46
C VAL A 203 3.52 15.15 -14.56
N ASP A 204 3.12 15.92 -15.57
CA ASP A 204 3.94 16.20 -16.75
C ASP A 204 4.53 14.94 -17.42
N GLY A 205 3.74 13.86 -17.43
CA GLY A 205 4.13 12.56 -17.99
C GLY A 205 5.10 11.74 -17.13
N LYS A 206 5.51 12.23 -15.96
CA LYS A 206 6.41 11.51 -15.04
C LYS A 206 5.64 10.89 -13.89
N LEU A 207 5.91 9.61 -13.61
CA LEU A 207 5.38 8.94 -12.43
C LEU A 207 5.92 9.60 -11.17
N ILE A 208 5.02 10.10 -10.32
CA ILE A 208 5.40 10.73 -9.04
C ILE A 208 5.17 9.79 -7.86
N GLN A 209 4.13 8.95 -7.89
CA GLN A 209 3.82 8.03 -6.81
C GLN A 209 2.83 6.93 -7.25
N THR A 210 2.97 5.75 -6.65
CA THR A 210 1.97 4.67 -6.69
C THR A 210 1.28 4.54 -5.33
N GLN A 211 -0.05 4.48 -5.32
CA GLN A 211 -0.86 4.09 -4.16
C GLN A 211 -1.72 2.88 -4.48
N SER A 212 -2.34 2.28 -3.46
CA SER A 212 -3.21 1.13 -3.65
C SER A 212 -4.37 1.08 -2.66
N THR A 213 -5.37 0.28 -3.00
CA THR A 213 -6.51 -0.05 -2.14
C THR A 213 -6.92 -1.51 -2.35
N ALA A 214 -7.56 -2.10 -1.35
CA ALA A 214 -8.04 -3.47 -1.44
C ALA A 214 -9.30 -3.56 -2.31
N LEU A 215 -9.34 -4.55 -3.21
CA LEU A 215 -10.55 -4.97 -3.91
C LEU A 215 -11.16 -6.15 -3.16
N THR A 216 -12.46 -6.06 -2.87
CA THR A 216 -13.25 -7.22 -2.44
C THR A 216 -14.25 -7.56 -3.55
N ALA A 217 -14.21 -8.79 -4.04
CA ALA A 217 -15.09 -9.25 -5.11
C ALA A 217 -15.78 -10.55 -4.73
N ARG A 218 -17.09 -10.64 -5.01
CA ARG A 218 -17.94 -11.78 -4.69
C ARG A 218 -18.40 -12.54 -5.93
N ILE A 219 -18.63 -13.84 -5.78
CA ILE A 219 -19.34 -14.62 -6.79
C ILE A 219 -20.85 -14.48 -6.53
N VAL A 220 -21.62 -14.21 -7.59
CA VAL A 220 -23.08 -14.36 -7.52
C VAL A 220 -23.37 -15.83 -7.29
N THR A 221 -23.92 -16.20 -6.13
CA THR A 221 -24.04 -17.59 -5.68
C THR A 221 -24.77 -18.52 -6.66
N ASN A 222 -25.74 -18.01 -7.43
CA ASN A 222 -26.39 -18.77 -8.50
C ASN A 222 -25.41 -19.20 -9.61
N ASN A 223 -24.38 -18.41 -9.89
CA ASN A 223 -23.35 -18.71 -10.88
C ASN A 223 -22.29 -19.71 -10.37
N ALA A 224 -22.29 -20.00 -9.07
CA ALA A 224 -21.39 -20.99 -8.44
C ALA A 224 -22.02 -22.39 -8.33
N LYS A 225 -23.32 -22.54 -8.65
CA LYS A 225 -24.01 -23.82 -8.51
C LYS A 225 -23.47 -24.86 -9.51
N PRO A 226 -23.15 -26.08 -9.07
CA PRO A 226 -22.84 -27.16 -9.99
C PRO A 226 -24.08 -27.52 -10.83
N SER A 227 -23.84 -28.12 -12.00
CA SER A 227 -24.89 -28.52 -12.93
C SER A 227 -24.75 -29.98 -13.36
N PHE A 228 -25.88 -30.57 -13.74
CA PHE A 228 -25.94 -31.89 -14.40
C PHE A 228 -26.53 -31.69 -15.80
N THR A 229 -26.15 -32.53 -16.76
CA THR A 229 -26.81 -32.57 -18.08
C THR A 229 -28.13 -33.34 -18.02
N GLY A 230 -28.31 -34.17 -17.01
CA GLY A 230 -29.55 -34.89 -16.73
C GLY A 230 -29.34 -35.99 -15.70
N PHE A 231 -30.31 -36.88 -15.61
CA PHE A 231 -30.21 -38.11 -14.84
C PHE A 231 -30.86 -39.25 -15.63
N THR A 232 -30.45 -40.47 -15.31
CA THR A 232 -31.05 -41.69 -15.85
C THR A 232 -31.51 -42.58 -14.70
N LEU A 233 -32.68 -43.17 -14.88
CA LEU A 233 -33.25 -44.15 -13.95
C LEU A 233 -33.06 -45.54 -14.52
N THR A 234 -32.67 -46.49 -13.68
CA THR A 234 -32.63 -47.91 -14.04
C THR A 234 -33.28 -48.75 -12.95
N ASP A 235 -33.96 -49.82 -13.31
CA ASP A 235 -34.38 -50.81 -12.33
C ASP A 235 -33.19 -51.73 -12.05
N ALA A 236 -32.83 -51.96 -10.79
CA ALA A 236 -31.79 -52.91 -10.39
C ALA A 236 -32.36 -54.26 -9.92
N ASN A 237 -33.69 -54.43 -9.96
CA ASN A 237 -34.34 -55.71 -9.66
C ASN A 237 -34.45 -56.56 -10.93
N ALA A 238 -33.72 -57.68 -10.96
CA ALA A 238 -33.67 -58.58 -12.13
C ALA A 238 -35.02 -59.25 -12.45
N THR A 239 -35.91 -59.40 -11.47
CA THR A 239 -37.23 -60.01 -11.66
C THR A 239 -38.16 -59.06 -12.41
N THR A 240 -38.21 -57.80 -12.00
CA THR A 240 -39.03 -56.77 -12.66
C THR A 240 -38.50 -56.45 -14.05
N GLN A 241 -37.18 -56.40 -14.25
CA GLN A 241 -36.57 -56.24 -15.58
C GLN A 241 -36.98 -57.33 -16.59
N ARG A 242 -37.18 -58.58 -16.13
CA ARG A 242 -37.62 -59.68 -17.02
C ARG A 242 -39.08 -59.54 -17.44
N ILE A 243 -39.91 -58.95 -16.58
CA ILE A 243 -41.34 -58.75 -16.81
C ILE A 243 -41.57 -57.48 -17.65
N ILE A 244 -40.82 -56.42 -17.34
CA ILE A 244 -40.84 -55.13 -18.03
C ILE A 244 -39.42 -54.81 -18.49
N PRO A 245 -39.04 -55.24 -19.70
CA PRO A 245 -37.68 -55.03 -20.22
C PRO A 245 -37.42 -53.57 -20.65
N GLU A 246 -38.46 -52.74 -20.73
CA GLU A 246 -38.33 -51.34 -21.10
C GLU A 246 -37.79 -50.50 -19.91
N PRO A 247 -36.69 -49.75 -20.09
CA PRO A 247 -36.03 -49.04 -18.99
C PRO A 247 -36.78 -47.79 -18.48
N THR A 248 -37.89 -47.43 -19.12
CA THR A 248 -38.72 -46.25 -18.81
C THR A 248 -39.86 -46.57 -17.84
N HIS A 249 -40.13 -47.85 -17.58
CA HIS A 249 -41.26 -48.31 -16.78
C HIS A 249 -40.78 -49.00 -15.50
N PHE A 250 -41.50 -48.75 -14.40
CA PHE A 250 -41.16 -49.29 -13.08
C PHE A 250 -42.40 -49.93 -12.44
N VAL A 251 -42.20 -51.07 -11.79
CA VAL A 251 -43.24 -51.79 -11.06
C VAL A 251 -43.31 -51.23 -9.65
N SER A 252 -44.47 -50.68 -9.27
CA SER A 252 -44.71 -50.15 -7.92
C SER A 252 -44.32 -51.17 -6.86
N ILE A 253 -43.62 -50.72 -5.81
CA ILE A 253 -43.14 -51.50 -4.65
C ILE A 253 -42.06 -52.54 -4.99
N MET A 254 -42.02 -53.08 -6.21
CA MET A 254 -41.11 -54.16 -6.61
C MET A 254 -39.82 -53.67 -7.26
N SER A 255 -39.85 -52.59 -8.05
CA SER A 255 -38.66 -52.07 -8.73
C SER A 255 -37.64 -51.52 -7.72
N LEU A 256 -36.37 -51.84 -7.96
CA LEU A 256 -35.24 -51.26 -7.22
C LEU A 256 -34.66 -50.12 -8.05
N VAL A 257 -35.32 -48.97 -8.03
CA VAL A 257 -34.96 -47.84 -8.90
C VAL A 257 -33.64 -47.23 -8.46
N LYS A 258 -32.66 -47.18 -9.37
CA LYS A 258 -31.36 -46.53 -9.21
C LYS A 258 -31.30 -45.25 -10.03
N VAL A 259 -30.77 -44.18 -9.42
CA VAL A 259 -30.51 -42.91 -10.09
C VAL A 259 -29.03 -42.81 -10.44
N ALA A 260 -28.73 -42.45 -11.68
CA ALA A 260 -27.39 -42.06 -12.11
C ALA A 260 -27.43 -40.60 -12.62
N PHE A 261 -26.56 -39.76 -12.08
CA PHE A 261 -26.42 -38.37 -12.49
C PHE A 261 -25.47 -38.27 -13.69
N ASN A 262 -25.89 -37.60 -14.75
CA ASN A 262 -25.13 -37.46 -15.98
C ASN A 262 -24.49 -36.08 -16.09
N GLY A 263 -23.24 -36.04 -16.55
CA GLY A 263 -22.54 -34.80 -16.87
C GLY A 263 -22.40 -33.83 -15.71
N ALA A 264 -22.12 -34.31 -14.50
CA ALA A 264 -21.83 -33.46 -13.35
C ALA A 264 -20.65 -32.53 -13.64
N GLN A 265 -20.89 -31.22 -13.57
CA GLN A 265 -19.89 -30.18 -13.83
C GLN A 265 -19.86 -29.19 -12.68
N ALA A 266 -18.66 -28.99 -12.13
CA ALA A 266 -18.40 -27.92 -11.19
C ALA A 266 -18.24 -26.58 -11.93
N LYS A 267 -18.30 -25.48 -11.18
CA LYS A 267 -18.09 -24.12 -11.69
C LYS A 267 -16.88 -23.49 -11.02
N ASN A 268 -16.20 -22.59 -11.73
CA ASN A 268 -15.15 -21.72 -11.19
C ASN A 268 -14.00 -22.46 -10.48
N GLY A 269 -13.57 -23.60 -11.03
CA GLY A 269 -12.49 -24.42 -10.43
C GLY A 269 -12.88 -25.18 -9.16
N ALA A 270 -14.13 -25.06 -8.69
CA ALA A 270 -14.61 -25.76 -7.50
C ALA A 270 -14.67 -27.28 -7.71
N THR A 271 -14.74 -28.02 -6.60
CA THR A 271 -15.02 -29.46 -6.60
C THR A 271 -16.42 -29.72 -6.03
N ILE A 272 -17.15 -30.68 -6.63
CA ILE A 272 -18.46 -31.08 -6.11
C ILE A 272 -18.25 -32.01 -4.91
N ALA A 273 -18.57 -31.53 -3.71
CA ALA A 273 -18.43 -32.31 -2.47
C ALA A 273 -19.35 -33.55 -2.43
N GLY A 274 -20.50 -33.47 -3.08
CA GLY A 274 -21.44 -34.59 -3.21
C GLY A 274 -22.79 -34.14 -3.77
N TYR A 275 -23.56 -35.12 -4.22
CA TYR A 275 -24.95 -34.97 -4.63
C TYR A 275 -25.72 -36.24 -4.25
N TYR A 276 -27.02 -36.09 -4.01
CA TYR A 276 -27.90 -37.20 -3.68
C TYR A 276 -29.22 -37.07 -4.43
N ALA A 277 -29.85 -38.21 -4.70
CA ALA A 277 -31.23 -38.30 -5.15
C ALA A 277 -32.04 -39.10 -4.14
N GLU A 278 -33.31 -38.72 -3.99
CA GLU A 278 -34.29 -39.41 -3.17
C GLU A 278 -35.52 -39.74 -4.03
N ILE A 279 -36.03 -40.96 -3.89
CA ILE A 279 -37.26 -41.41 -4.56
C ILE A 279 -38.38 -41.40 -3.53
N VAL A 280 -39.25 -40.40 -3.60
CA VAL A 280 -40.36 -40.22 -2.65
C VAL A 280 -41.46 -41.25 -2.92
N GLY A 281 -41.88 -41.99 -1.89
CA GLY A 281 -42.96 -42.97 -1.98
C GLY A 281 -42.55 -44.39 -2.40
N GLY A 282 -41.26 -44.64 -2.68
CA GLY A 282 -40.69 -45.99 -2.76
C GLY A 282 -40.23 -46.49 -1.39
N GLN A 283 -39.88 -47.79 -1.26
CA GLN A 283 -39.06 -48.21 -0.12
C GLN A 283 -37.75 -47.38 -0.15
N GLN A 284 -37.37 -46.82 0.97
CA GLN A 284 -36.39 -45.72 1.06
C GLN A 284 -35.00 -46.14 0.53
N PHE A 285 -34.54 -45.55 -0.58
CA PHE A 285 -33.19 -45.77 -1.11
C PHE A 285 -32.44 -44.44 -1.21
N CYS A 286 -31.35 -44.31 -0.44
CA CYS A 286 -30.42 -43.19 -0.53
C CYS A 286 -29.27 -43.55 -1.48
N PHE A 287 -29.15 -42.86 -2.62
CA PHE A 287 -27.98 -42.98 -3.49
C PHE A 287 -26.99 -41.87 -3.16
N ASN A 288 -25.86 -42.24 -2.56
CA ASN A 288 -24.82 -41.31 -2.15
C ASN A 288 -23.59 -41.53 -3.05
N GLU A 289 -23.38 -40.67 -4.05
CA GLU A 289 -22.13 -40.67 -4.82
C GLU A 289 -21.19 -39.62 -4.22
N ARG A 290 -20.43 -40.02 -3.19
CA ARG A 290 -19.29 -39.23 -2.74
C ARG A 290 -18.16 -39.45 -3.74
N ARG A 291 -17.97 -38.50 -4.65
CA ARG A 291 -16.66 -38.37 -5.32
C ARG A 291 -15.68 -37.73 -4.32
N GLY A 292 -15.18 -38.52 -3.37
CA GLY A 292 -13.85 -38.26 -2.82
C GLY A 292 -12.84 -38.51 -3.95
N ILE A 293 -11.78 -37.72 -4.09
CA ILE A 293 -10.49 -37.82 -3.37
C ILE A 293 -9.61 -36.67 -3.94
N PRO A 294 -8.56 -36.20 -3.25
CA PRO A 294 -8.45 -35.64 -1.90
C PRO A 294 -8.70 -34.12 -1.86
#